data_AF-A0A1Q2SL10-F1
#
_entry.id   AF-A0A1Q2SL10-F1
#
_cell.length_a   1.000
_cell.length_b   1.000
_cell.length_c   1.000
_cell.angle_alpha   90.00
_cell.angle_beta   90.00
_cell.angle_gamma   90.00
#
_symmetry.space_group_name_H-M   'P 1'
#
loop_
_entity.id
_entity.type
_entity.pdbx_description
1 polymer ?
#
loop_
_entity_poly.entity_id
_entity_poly.type
_entity_poly.pdbx_seq_one_letter_code
_entity_poly.pdbx_strand_id
1 'polypeptide(L)'
;MNERVLASLSKKELSIPSGLLELTPAFTVIIYPHFLHVFHHAVGAADSSTPIMFPLAILSLLATIMVPVTGIIFAWKFSSTASTRRLAYASVLSPALYTLLGTTAYMLHSPIPDEWIWTLLWIGFSWLALTKANLETSEIENVPHRPRITRWRTIHGIGATIAVIFIFFHLTNHFFGLFGAHLHDQIRKAGEIVYQSTFGEPILVALFLFMAGSGLRLIWHWSAARQDFYRTFQLAAGAFLFVFLMSHMTAVFILARTYLDITPDWIWATGGKAGIIHDPWNIRLLPYYLLSVFFALTHLASGTRVVLLHQGTEPSFANRLWIISTVVSLAIAAIIIAAVTGVRVSI
;
A
#
# COMPACT_ATOMS: atom_id res chain seq x y z
N MET A 1 4.39 34.33 -46.54
CA MET A 1 3.70 33.58 -45.47
C MET A 1 4.53 33.77 -44.21
N ASN A 2 3.98 34.49 -43.23
CA ASN A 2 4.75 35.16 -42.18
C ASN A 2 5.17 34.17 -41.07
N GLU A 3 6.45 34.12 -40.67
CA GLU A 3 6.98 33.23 -39.62
C GLU A 3 6.23 33.36 -38.29
N ARG A 4 5.57 34.50 -38.04
CA ARG A 4 4.69 34.73 -36.89
C ARG A 4 3.44 33.85 -36.86
N VAL A 5 2.95 33.40 -38.02
CA VAL A 5 1.79 32.48 -38.12
C VAL A 5 2.23 31.04 -37.85
N LEU A 6 3.45 30.65 -38.23
CA LEU A 6 4.00 29.34 -37.90
C LEU A 6 4.36 29.23 -36.40
N ALA A 7 4.84 30.32 -35.80
CA ALA A 7 5.11 30.38 -34.36
C ALA A 7 3.84 30.35 -33.48
N SER A 8 2.70 30.88 -33.96
CA SER A 8 1.42 30.80 -33.23
C SER A 8 0.73 29.45 -33.35
N LEU A 9 1.01 28.70 -34.43
CA LEU A 9 0.49 27.33 -34.63
C LEU A 9 1.31 26.26 -33.89
N SER A 10 2.56 26.56 -33.52
CA SER A 10 3.42 25.65 -32.71
C SER A 10 3.12 25.69 -31.20
N LYS A 11 2.30 26.62 -30.71
CA LYS A 11 1.99 26.82 -29.28
C LYS A 11 0.55 26.55 -28.89
N LYS A 12 -0.20 25.82 -29.73
CA LYS A 12 -1.34 25.02 -29.25
C LYS A 12 -0.82 23.67 -28.80
N GLU A 13 0.06 23.66 -27.79
CA GLU A 13 0.06 22.49 -26.91
C GLU A 13 -1.37 22.39 -26.38
N LEU A 14 -1.99 21.23 -26.56
CA LEU A 14 -3.28 20.91 -25.97
C LEU A 14 -3.09 21.07 -24.46
N SER A 15 -3.35 22.26 -23.93
CA SER A 15 -3.16 22.56 -22.51
C SER A 15 -4.29 21.85 -21.78
N ILE A 16 -4.06 20.56 -21.48
CA ILE A 16 -4.90 19.81 -20.55
C ILE A 16 -5.00 20.70 -19.32
N PRO A 17 -6.20 21.16 -18.93
CA PRO A 17 -6.35 21.99 -17.76
C PRO A 17 -5.66 21.28 -16.60
N SER A 18 -4.74 21.96 -15.92
CA SER A 18 -3.84 21.37 -14.90
C SER A 18 -4.61 20.55 -13.85
N GLY A 19 -5.84 20.95 -13.53
CA GLY A 19 -6.74 20.21 -12.65
C GLY A 19 -7.14 18.82 -13.15
N LEU A 20 -7.28 18.60 -14.46
CA LEU A 20 -7.66 17.29 -15.02
C LEU A 20 -6.48 16.29 -14.93
N LEU A 21 -5.26 16.77 -15.16
CA LEU A 21 -4.06 15.95 -14.99
C LEU A 21 -3.91 15.51 -13.52
N GLU A 22 -4.15 16.41 -12.57
CA GLU A 22 -4.03 16.13 -11.13
C GLU A 22 -5.09 15.14 -10.60
N LEU A 23 -6.16 14.90 -11.34
CA LEU A 23 -7.15 13.86 -11.04
C LEU A 23 -6.75 12.47 -11.53
N THR A 24 -5.71 12.33 -12.36
CA THR A 24 -5.24 11.05 -12.90
C THR A 24 -5.10 9.96 -11.82
N PRO A 25 -4.49 10.22 -10.64
CA PRO A 25 -4.45 9.22 -9.57
C PRO A 25 -5.84 8.71 -9.17
N ALA A 26 -6.82 9.60 -8.97
CA ALA A 26 -8.16 9.18 -8.58
C ALA A 26 -8.86 8.36 -9.68
N PHE A 27 -8.70 8.74 -10.95
CA PHE A 27 -9.24 7.94 -12.07
C PHE A 27 -8.67 6.52 -12.10
N THR A 28 -7.35 6.38 -11.95
CA THR A 28 -6.73 5.04 -11.91
C THR A 28 -7.23 4.20 -10.75
N VAL A 29 -7.58 4.84 -9.62
CA VAL A 29 -8.13 4.14 -8.46
C VAL A 29 -9.57 3.74 -8.65
N ILE A 30 -10.41 4.59 -9.25
CA ILE A 30 -11.80 4.24 -9.57
C ILE A 30 -11.85 2.97 -10.44
N ILE A 31 -10.90 2.83 -11.37
CA ILE A 31 -10.83 1.68 -12.28
C ILE A 31 -10.21 0.43 -11.60
N TYR A 32 -9.54 0.57 -10.46
CA TYR A 32 -8.81 -0.50 -9.77
C TYR A 32 -9.61 -1.81 -9.59
N PRO A 33 -10.88 -1.81 -9.12
CA PRO A 33 -11.67 -3.04 -8.98
C PRO A 33 -11.89 -3.77 -10.29
N HIS A 34 -12.03 -3.04 -11.40
CA HIS A 34 -12.27 -3.63 -12.71
C HIS A 34 -11.04 -4.41 -13.21
N PHE A 35 -9.81 -3.99 -12.86
CA PHE A 35 -8.63 -4.79 -13.17
C PHE A 35 -8.65 -6.15 -12.45
N LEU A 36 -9.13 -6.21 -11.21
CA LEU A 36 -9.30 -7.47 -10.48
C LEU A 36 -10.38 -8.35 -11.11
N HIS A 37 -11.48 -7.77 -11.58
CA HIS A 37 -12.54 -8.52 -12.28
C HIS A 37 -12.05 -9.11 -13.60
N VAL A 38 -11.34 -8.30 -14.40
CA VAL A 38 -10.75 -8.77 -15.66
C VAL A 38 -9.74 -9.89 -15.38
N PHE A 39 -8.93 -9.77 -14.34
CA PHE A 39 -8.03 -10.86 -13.91
C PHE A 39 -8.82 -12.14 -13.62
N HIS A 40 -9.83 -12.07 -12.74
CA HIS A 40 -10.62 -13.23 -12.33
C HIS A 40 -11.26 -13.93 -13.54
N HIS A 41 -11.88 -13.16 -14.45
CA HIS A 41 -12.46 -13.71 -15.68
C HIS A 41 -11.41 -14.30 -16.63
N ALA A 42 -10.22 -13.69 -16.72
CA ALA A 42 -9.16 -14.17 -17.60
C ALA A 42 -8.50 -15.47 -17.10
N VAL A 43 -8.45 -15.69 -15.78
CA VAL A 43 -7.88 -16.91 -15.18
C VAL A 43 -8.89 -18.06 -15.14
N GLY A 44 -10.18 -17.79 -14.98
CA GLY A 44 -11.22 -18.82 -14.94
C GLY A 44 -11.27 -19.63 -13.63
N ALA A 45 -12.13 -20.64 -13.59
CA ALA A 45 -12.36 -21.46 -12.41
C ALA A 45 -11.16 -22.36 -12.07
N ALA A 46 -10.98 -22.69 -10.78
CA ALA A 46 -9.85 -23.50 -10.30
C ALA A 46 -9.74 -24.88 -10.97
N ASP A 47 -10.86 -25.48 -11.38
CA ASP A 47 -10.91 -26.81 -12.00
C ASP A 47 -10.61 -26.78 -13.51
N SER A 48 -10.44 -25.59 -14.10
CA SER A 48 -10.08 -25.45 -15.50
C SER A 48 -8.57 -25.53 -15.69
N SER A 49 -8.10 -26.48 -16.50
CA SER A 49 -6.67 -26.83 -16.64
C SER A 49 -5.81 -25.78 -17.36
N THR A 50 -6.40 -24.70 -17.88
CA THR A 50 -5.69 -23.61 -18.54
C THR A 50 -6.39 -22.28 -18.30
N PRO A 51 -5.66 -21.20 -17.95
CA PRO A 51 -6.21 -19.84 -17.95
C PRO A 51 -6.83 -19.53 -19.31
N ILE A 52 -8.06 -19.02 -19.32
CA ILE A 52 -8.78 -18.72 -20.55
C ILE A 52 -8.01 -17.69 -21.40
N MET A 53 -7.38 -16.71 -20.75
CA MET A 53 -6.57 -15.65 -21.39
C MET A 53 -5.38 -15.23 -20.52
N PHE A 54 -4.33 -16.06 -20.45
CA PHE A 54 -3.15 -15.80 -19.62
C PHE A 54 -2.49 -14.41 -19.80
N PRO A 55 -2.28 -13.89 -21.04
CA PRO A 55 -1.73 -12.55 -21.22
C PRO A 55 -2.60 -11.45 -20.63
N LEU A 56 -3.93 -11.57 -20.76
CA LEU A 56 -4.87 -10.60 -20.21
C LEU A 56 -4.82 -10.61 -18.67
N ALA A 57 -4.77 -11.79 -18.05
CA ALA A 57 -4.60 -11.91 -16.60
C ALA A 57 -3.32 -11.20 -16.12
N ILE A 58 -2.17 -11.43 -16.76
CA ILE A 58 -0.92 -10.75 -16.41
C ILE A 58 -1.06 -9.22 -16.54
N LEU A 59 -1.59 -8.74 -17.66
CA LEU A 59 -1.74 -7.29 -17.90
C LEU A 59 -2.66 -6.64 -16.88
N SER A 60 -3.78 -7.28 -16.56
CA SER A 60 -4.72 -6.82 -15.53
C SER A 60 -4.08 -6.79 -14.15
N LEU A 61 -3.31 -7.82 -13.78
CA LEU A 61 -2.60 -7.83 -12.51
C LEU A 61 -1.54 -6.73 -12.45
N LEU A 62 -0.75 -6.55 -13.51
CA LEU A 62 0.22 -5.45 -13.60
C LEU A 62 -0.48 -4.09 -13.46
N ALA A 63 -1.66 -3.92 -14.06
CA ALA A 63 -2.44 -2.70 -13.93
C ALA A 63 -2.81 -2.41 -12.47
N THR A 64 -3.15 -3.42 -11.66
CA THR A 64 -3.41 -3.21 -10.21
C THR A 64 -2.20 -2.68 -9.46
N ILE A 65 -0.98 -3.11 -9.82
CA ILE A 65 0.28 -2.65 -9.23
C ILE A 65 0.65 -1.25 -9.73
N MET A 66 0.28 -0.92 -10.98
CA MET A 66 0.55 0.39 -11.57
C MET A 66 -0.31 1.52 -10.96
N VAL A 67 -1.44 1.22 -10.32
CA VAL A 67 -2.26 2.23 -9.63
C VAL A 67 -1.46 2.92 -8.50
N PRO A 68 -0.87 2.20 -7.52
CA PRO A 68 0.03 2.80 -6.54
C PRO A 68 1.25 3.50 -7.13
N VAL A 69 1.85 2.95 -8.19
CA VAL A 69 3.01 3.57 -8.87
C VAL A 69 2.62 4.94 -9.45
N THR A 70 1.44 5.03 -10.05
CA THR A 70 0.89 6.30 -10.56
C THR A 70 0.74 7.32 -9.42
N GLY A 71 0.21 6.90 -8.27
CA GLY A 71 0.13 7.75 -7.08
C GLY A 71 1.48 8.33 -6.65
N ILE A 72 2.51 7.49 -6.56
CA ILE A 72 3.87 7.92 -6.20
C ILE A 72 4.43 8.92 -7.22
N ILE A 73 4.29 8.62 -8.51
CA ILE A 73 4.79 9.51 -9.59
C ILE A 73 4.11 10.87 -9.53
N PHE A 74 2.78 10.90 -9.34
CA PHE A 74 2.03 12.14 -9.28
C PHE A 74 2.35 12.96 -8.03
N ALA A 75 2.45 12.32 -6.87
CA ALA A 75 2.85 12.98 -5.63
C ALA A 75 4.26 13.60 -5.73
N TRP A 76 5.17 12.96 -6.47
CA TRP A 76 6.54 13.43 -6.66
C TRP A 76 6.65 14.57 -7.70
N LYS A 77 6.04 14.38 -8.89
CA LYS A 77 6.33 15.24 -10.06
C LYS A 77 5.23 16.22 -10.42
N PHE A 78 3.96 15.87 -10.21
CA PHE A 78 2.85 16.52 -10.88
C PHE A 78 1.91 17.31 -9.96
N SER A 79 1.91 17.03 -8.65
CA SER A 79 1.02 17.75 -7.72
C SER A 79 1.46 19.18 -7.44
N SER A 80 0.63 20.16 -7.83
CA SER A 80 0.86 21.58 -7.55
C SER A 80 0.60 21.96 -6.09
N THR A 81 -0.44 21.39 -5.48
CA THR A 81 -0.92 21.76 -4.12
C THR A 81 -0.69 20.65 -3.10
N ALA A 82 -0.88 20.94 -1.81
CA ALA A 82 -0.83 19.91 -0.75
C ALA A 82 -2.01 18.95 -0.87
N SER A 83 -3.19 19.48 -1.22
CA SER A 83 -4.40 18.68 -1.37
C SER A 83 -4.31 17.68 -2.53
N THR A 84 -3.83 18.09 -3.71
CA THR A 84 -3.69 17.14 -4.85
C THR A 84 -2.55 16.16 -4.67
N ARG A 85 -1.51 16.53 -3.92
CA ARG A 85 -0.45 15.59 -3.47
C ARG A 85 -0.96 14.55 -2.49
N ARG A 86 -1.82 14.95 -1.55
CA ARG A 86 -2.47 14.00 -0.63
C ARG A 86 -3.44 13.08 -1.35
N LEU A 87 -4.14 13.55 -2.38
CA LEU A 87 -4.95 12.69 -3.26
C LEU A 87 -4.07 11.65 -4.00
N ALA A 88 -2.91 12.08 -4.52
CA ALA A 88 -1.94 11.19 -5.14
C ALA A 88 -1.33 10.19 -4.15
N TYR A 89 -1.07 10.57 -2.89
CA TYR A 89 -0.71 9.60 -1.86
C TYR A 89 -1.86 8.65 -1.56
N ALA A 90 -3.10 9.14 -1.50
CA ALA A 90 -4.27 8.32 -1.21
C ALA A 90 -4.45 7.21 -2.25
N SER A 91 -4.12 7.44 -3.52
CA SER A 91 -4.23 6.38 -4.55
C SER A 91 -3.30 5.20 -4.31
N VAL A 92 -2.18 5.40 -3.62
CA VAL A 92 -1.25 4.33 -3.22
C VAL A 92 -1.94 3.31 -2.31
N LEU A 93 -2.94 3.75 -1.53
CA LEU A 93 -3.66 2.93 -0.56
C LEU A 93 -4.61 1.94 -1.25
N SER A 94 -4.82 2.02 -2.57
CA SER A 94 -5.92 1.33 -3.25
C SER A 94 -6.05 -0.17 -2.93
N PRO A 95 -4.98 -0.98 -2.90
CA PRO A 95 -5.11 -2.41 -2.62
C PRO A 95 -5.53 -2.70 -1.18
N ALA A 96 -4.97 -1.95 -0.22
CA ALA A 96 -5.30 -2.10 1.20
C ALA A 96 -6.67 -1.54 1.54
N LEU A 97 -7.02 -0.38 0.98
CA LEU A 97 -8.30 0.27 1.25
C LEU A 97 -9.47 -0.51 0.63
N TYR A 98 -9.31 -1.06 -0.58
CA TYR A 98 -10.36 -1.85 -1.21
C TYR A 98 -10.59 -3.20 -0.51
N THR A 99 -9.52 -3.82 0.02
CA THR A 99 -9.61 -5.02 0.86
C THR A 99 -10.32 -4.73 2.19
N LEU A 100 -9.96 -3.63 2.87
CA LEU A 100 -10.63 -3.18 4.10
C LEU A 100 -12.10 -2.86 3.86
N LEU A 101 -12.42 -2.17 2.76
CA LEU A 101 -13.79 -1.84 2.37
C LEU A 101 -14.62 -3.11 2.20
N GLY A 102 -14.16 -4.08 1.42
CA GLY A 102 -14.90 -5.34 1.22
C GLY A 102 -15.04 -6.15 2.50
N THR A 103 -14.01 -6.20 3.34
CA THR A 103 -14.07 -6.86 4.65
C THR A 103 -15.13 -6.21 5.53
N THR A 104 -15.18 -4.88 5.55
CA THR A 104 -16.16 -4.14 6.36
C THR A 104 -17.58 -4.29 5.79
N ALA A 105 -17.74 -4.19 4.47
CA ALA A 105 -19.01 -4.38 3.80
C ALA A 105 -19.59 -5.78 4.05
N TYR A 106 -18.74 -6.81 4.02
CA TYR A 106 -19.11 -8.19 4.37
C TYR A 106 -19.63 -8.29 5.81
N MET A 107 -18.91 -7.77 6.80
CA MET A 107 -19.33 -7.81 8.21
C MET A 107 -20.60 -7.00 8.48
N LEU A 108 -20.86 -5.96 7.70
CA LEU A 108 -22.08 -5.14 7.80
C LEU A 108 -23.24 -5.70 6.97
N HIS A 109 -23.08 -6.84 6.30
CA HIS A 109 -24.06 -7.41 5.38
C HIS A 109 -24.56 -6.39 4.33
N SER A 110 -23.66 -5.55 3.81
CA SER A 110 -24.01 -4.54 2.82
C SER A 110 -24.60 -5.19 1.56
N PRO A 111 -25.81 -4.77 1.12
CA PRO A 111 -26.37 -5.23 -0.15
C PRO A 111 -25.79 -4.46 -1.35
N ILE A 112 -25.02 -3.40 -1.10
CA ILE A 112 -24.45 -2.54 -2.13
C ILE A 112 -23.12 -3.15 -2.59
N PRO A 113 -22.90 -3.36 -3.90
CA PRO A 113 -21.63 -3.83 -4.42
C PRO A 113 -20.48 -2.86 -4.08
N ASP A 114 -19.33 -3.42 -3.73
CA ASP A 114 -18.15 -2.68 -3.28
C ASP A 114 -17.69 -1.63 -4.28
N GLU A 115 -17.87 -1.88 -5.58
CA GLU A 115 -17.48 -0.97 -6.68
C GLU A 115 -18.25 0.35 -6.64
N TRP A 116 -19.52 0.32 -6.23
CA TRP A 116 -20.33 1.54 -6.10
C TRP A 116 -19.86 2.37 -4.92
N ILE A 117 -19.68 1.74 -3.76
CA ILE A 117 -19.16 2.40 -2.55
C ILE A 117 -17.78 3.00 -2.85
N TRP A 118 -16.92 2.22 -3.51
CA TRP A 118 -15.59 2.63 -3.94
C TRP A 118 -15.62 3.86 -4.87
N THR A 119 -16.42 3.80 -5.93
CA THR A 119 -16.51 4.86 -6.93
C THR A 119 -17.01 6.17 -6.30
N LEU A 120 -18.08 6.10 -5.49
CA LEU A 120 -18.63 7.28 -4.82
C LEU A 120 -17.63 7.91 -3.84
N LEU A 121 -16.89 7.08 -3.08
CA LEU A 121 -15.86 7.53 -2.16
C LEU A 121 -14.75 8.27 -2.90
N TRP A 122 -14.28 7.77 -4.05
CA TRP A 122 -13.22 8.40 -4.82
C TRP A 122 -13.67 9.66 -5.59
N ILE A 123 -14.93 9.72 -6.02
CA ILE A 123 -15.53 10.97 -6.50
C ILE A 123 -15.52 12.02 -5.38
N GLY A 124 -15.92 11.64 -4.16
CA GLY A 124 -15.89 12.53 -3.00
C GLY A 124 -14.49 13.03 -2.64
N PHE A 125 -13.49 12.16 -2.61
CA PHE A 125 -12.09 12.55 -2.37
C PHE A 125 -11.54 13.46 -3.47
N SER A 126 -11.89 13.20 -4.73
CA SER A 126 -11.50 14.05 -5.86
C SER A 126 -12.11 15.45 -5.73
N TRP A 127 -13.40 15.53 -5.42
CA TRP A 127 -14.10 16.79 -5.21
C TRP A 127 -13.50 17.59 -4.03
N LEU A 128 -13.24 16.92 -2.91
CA LEU A 128 -12.62 17.56 -1.74
C LEU A 128 -11.20 18.05 -2.02
N ALA A 129 -10.41 17.28 -2.78
CA ALA A 129 -9.05 17.67 -3.13
C ALA A 129 -9.03 18.89 -4.05
N LEU A 130 -9.90 18.94 -5.06
CA LEU A 130 -10.00 20.08 -5.98
C LEU A 130 -10.51 21.34 -5.30
N THR A 131 -11.54 21.23 -4.46
CA THR A 131 -12.08 22.38 -3.71
C THR A 131 -11.00 23.00 -2.82
N LYS A 132 -10.24 22.18 -2.09
CA LYS A 132 -9.12 22.66 -1.27
C LYS A 132 -7.94 23.17 -2.09
N ALA A 133 -7.61 22.54 -3.22
CA ALA A 133 -6.54 23.01 -4.10
C ALA A 133 -6.80 24.43 -4.62
N ASN A 134 -8.05 24.75 -4.96
CA ASN A 134 -8.45 26.09 -5.37
C ASN A 134 -8.28 27.13 -4.25
N LEU A 135 -8.59 26.75 -3.00
CA LEU A 135 -8.35 27.60 -1.83
C LEU A 135 -6.85 27.80 -1.57
N GLU A 136 -6.06 26.72 -1.61
CA GLU A 136 -4.59 26.76 -1.39
C GLU A 136 -3.87 27.62 -2.44
N THR A 137 -4.35 27.61 -3.69
CA THR A 137 -3.81 28.47 -4.76
C THR A 137 -4.17 29.94 -4.56
N SER A 138 -5.24 30.21 -3.81
CA SER A 138 -5.71 31.58 -3.50
C SER A 138 -5.03 32.16 -2.25
N GLU A 139 -4.50 31.32 -1.36
CA GLU A 139 -3.89 31.71 -0.06
C GLU A 139 -2.35 31.69 -0.07
N ILE A 140 -1.70 32.08 -1.18
CA ILE A 140 -0.22 32.16 -1.25
C ILE A 140 0.29 33.37 -0.43
N GLU A 141 0.12 33.34 0.89
CA GLU A 141 0.89 34.17 1.81
C GLU A 141 0.84 33.58 3.23
N ASN A 142 2.03 33.31 3.78
CA ASN A 142 2.31 33.14 5.21
C ASN A 142 1.82 31.85 5.91
N VAL A 143 2.58 30.76 5.74
CA VAL A 143 2.60 29.69 6.76
C VAL A 143 3.98 29.59 7.41
N PRO A 144 4.13 29.97 8.69
CA PRO A 144 5.41 29.93 9.38
C PRO A 144 5.93 28.49 9.59
N HIS A 145 7.26 28.38 9.63
CA HIS A 145 8.02 27.18 9.96
C HIS A 145 7.53 26.58 11.29
N ARG A 146 7.12 25.30 11.30
CA ARG A 146 6.64 24.62 12.52
C ARG A 146 7.72 23.69 13.10
N PRO A 147 8.56 24.13 14.06
CA PRO A 147 9.50 23.25 14.74
C PRO A 147 8.77 22.45 15.84
N ARG A 148 8.51 21.17 15.57
CA ARG A 148 8.18 20.12 16.58
C ARG A 148 8.13 18.69 16.02
N ILE A 149 8.29 18.48 14.71
CA ILE A 149 8.15 17.16 14.08
C ILE A 149 9.36 16.23 14.30
N THR A 150 10.56 16.77 14.53
CA THR A 150 11.80 15.98 14.65
C THR A 150 11.76 14.98 15.81
N ARG A 151 11.14 15.37 16.94
CA ARG A 151 10.93 14.45 18.09
C ARG A 151 10.03 13.29 17.71
N TRP A 152 8.91 13.55 17.03
CA TRP A 152 7.99 12.50 16.57
C TRP A 152 8.65 11.52 15.62
N ARG A 153 9.51 12.01 14.72
CA ARG A 153 10.31 11.15 13.85
C ARG A 153 11.21 10.20 14.65
N THR A 154 11.83 10.71 15.71
CA THR A 154 12.74 9.92 16.56
C THR A 154 11.96 8.85 17.34
N ILE A 155 10.85 9.22 17.97
CA ILE A 155 10.02 8.27 18.74
C ILE A 155 9.42 7.21 17.81
N HIS A 156 8.94 7.61 16.62
CA HIS A 156 8.49 6.67 15.59
C HIS A 156 9.60 5.71 15.17
N GLY A 157 10.83 6.21 14.98
CA GLY A 157 12.00 5.37 14.66
C GLY A 157 12.32 4.36 15.76
N ILE A 158 12.27 4.74 17.04
CA ILE A 158 12.47 3.83 18.18
C ILE A 158 11.38 2.76 18.21
N GLY A 159 10.12 3.15 18.06
CA GLY A 159 9.00 2.19 17.95
C GLY A 159 9.17 1.24 16.78
N ALA A 160 9.64 1.73 15.63
CA ALA A 160 9.93 0.91 14.46
C ALA A 160 11.00 -0.15 14.75
N THR A 161 12.07 0.19 15.50
CA THR A 161 13.10 -0.79 15.89
C THR A 161 12.51 -1.97 16.66
N ILE A 162 11.54 -1.72 17.55
CA ILE A 162 10.86 -2.78 18.31
C ILE A 162 9.92 -3.56 17.39
N ALA A 163 9.12 -2.87 16.57
CA ALA A 163 8.16 -3.49 15.66
C ALA A 163 8.85 -4.41 14.62
N VAL A 164 10.07 -4.07 14.19
CA VAL A 164 10.87 -4.87 13.25
C VAL A 164 11.13 -6.28 13.78
N ILE A 165 11.25 -6.49 15.09
CA ILE A 165 11.45 -7.83 15.68
C ILE A 165 10.26 -8.73 15.33
N PHE A 166 9.04 -8.24 15.59
CA PHE A 166 7.82 -8.97 15.25
C PHE A 166 7.65 -9.12 13.74
N ILE A 167 7.86 -8.05 12.96
CA ILE A 167 7.71 -8.09 11.50
C ILE A 167 8.68 -9.10 10.89
N PHE A 168 9.93 -9.16 11.35
CA PHE A 168 10.91 -10.12 10.87
C PHE A 168 10.47 -11.56 11.15
N PHE A 169 10.04 -11.85 12.39
CA PHE A 169 9.49 -13.16 12.73
C PHE A 169 8.27 -13.50 11.86
N HIS A 170 7.34 -12.56 11.71
CA HIS A 170 6.09 -12.74 10.96
C HIS A 170 6.33 -13.01 9.47
N LEU A 171 7.23 -12.24 8.83
CA LEU A 171 7.61 -12.47 7.43
C LEU A 171 8.39 -13.77 7.25
N THR A 172 9.24 -14.13 8.21
CA THR A 172 9.95 -15.42 8.21
C THR A 172 8.95 -16.57 8.28
N ASN A 173 7.94 -16.49 9.15
CA ASN A 173 6.89 -17.48 9.22
C ASN A 173 6.16 -17.65 7.86
N HIS A 174 5.76 -16.54 7.23
CA HIS A 174 5.15 -16.59 5.89
C HIS A 174 6.08 -17.15 4.80
N PHE A 175 7.37 -16.84 4.85
CA PHE A 175 8.38 -17.42 3.96
C PHE A 175 8.41 -18.95 4.07
N PHE A 176 8.32 -19.50 5.28
CA PHE A 176 8.30 -20.94 5.50
C PHE A 176 7.03 -21.64 5.00
N GLY A 177 5.99 -20.89 4.60
CA GLY A 177 4.87 -21.42 3.83
C GLY A 177 5.26 -22.05 2.50
N LEU A 178 6.44 -21.73 1.94
CA LEU A 178 7.01 -22.40 0.77
C LEU A 178 7.25 -23.89 1.00
N PHE A 179 7.53 -24.28 2.23
CA PHE A 179 7.76 -25.68 2.61
C PHE A 179 6.49 -26.35 3.15
N GLY A 180 5.34 -25.67 3.02
CA GLY A 180 4.02 -26.20 3.33
C GLY A 180 3.41 -25.61 4.59
N ALA A 181 2.08 -25.82 4.70
CA ALA A 181 1.26 -25.30 5.79
C ALA A 181 1.71 -25.82 7.18
N HIS A 182 2.27 -27.03 7.23
CA HIS A 182 2.72 -27.64 8.47
C HIS A 182 3.91 -26.90 9.09
N LEU A 183 4.94 -26.57 8.30
CA LEU A 183 6.11 -25.87 8.83
C LEU A 183 5.78 -24.42 9.20
N HIS A 184 4.96 -23.75 8.39
CA HIS A 184 4.38 -22.46 8.77
C HIS A 184 3.63 -22.55 10.11
N ASP A 185 2.80 -23.56 10.32
CA ASP A 185 2.05 -23.70 11.58
C ASP A 185 2.94 -23.98 12.79
N GLN A 186 4.00 -24.79 12.64
CA GLN A 186 4.98 -25.02 13.71
C GLN A 186 5.66 -23.73 14.16
N ILE A 187 6.12 -22.92 13.20
CA ILE A 187 6.79 -21.65 13.48
C ILE A 187 5.80 -20.66 14.09
N ARG A 188 4.59 -20.54 13.53
CA ARG A 188 3.50 -19.73 14.09
C ARG A 188 3.24 -20.07 15.56
N LYS A 189 3.09 -21.35 15.90
CA LYS A 189 2.87 -21.82 17.27
C LYS A 189 4.03 -21.48 18.22
N ALA A 190 5.27 -21.53 17.75
CA ALA A 190 6.42 -21.14 18.56
C ALA A 190 6.37 -19.65 18.94
N GLY A 191 5.99 -18.78 18.01
CA GLY A 191 5.84 -17.35 18.30
C GLY A 191 4.58 -17.02 19.09
N GLU A 192 3.49 -17.78 18.91
CA GLU A 192 2.20 -17.60 19.60
C GLU A 192 2.36 -17.52 21.13
N ILE A 193 3.27 -18.32 21.70
CA ILE A 193 3.63 -18.31 23.13
C ILE A 193 4.02 -16.91 23.63
N VAL A 194 4.64 -16.10 22.77
CA VAL A 194 5.12 -14.77 23.10
C VAL A 194 4.07 -13.71 22.71
N TYR A 195 3.76 -13.60 21.42
CA TYR A 195 2.99 -12.47 20.89
C TYR A 195 1.47 -12.63 21.01
N GLN A 196 0.96 -13.82 21.34
CA GLN A 196 -0.46 -14.05 21.68
C GLN A 196 -0.67 -14.34 23.17
N SER A 197 0.35 -14.10 24.01
CA SER A 197 0.18 -14.19 25.46
C SER A 197 -0.74 -13.06 25.98
N THR A 198 -1.30 -13.26 27.18
CA THR A 198 -2.19 -12.29 27.86
C THR A 198 -1.64 -10.86 27.89
N PHE A 199 -0.31 -10.71 27.95
CA PHE A 199 0.35 -9.41 27.94
C PHE A 199 1.01 -9.07 26.59
N GLY A 200 1.54 -10.06 25.88
CA GLY A 200 2.23 -9.85 24.61
C GLY A 200 1.31 -9.30 23.53
N GLU A 201 0.08 -9.82 23.42
CA GLU A 201 -0.86 -9.39 22.39
C GLU A 201 -1.29 -7.93 22.58
N PRO A 202 -1.77 -7.48 23.77
CA PRO A 202 -2.12 -6.07 23.97
C PRO A 202 -0.93 -5.11 23.77
N ILE A 203 0.27 -5.48 24.19
CA ILE A 203 1.48 -4.65 24.02
C ILE A 203 1.81 -4.50 22.53
N LEU A 204 1.75 -5.59 21.77
CA LEU A 204 2.02 -5.56 20.34
C LEU A 204 0.96 -4.75 19.57
N VAL A 205 -0.32 -4.93 19.93
CA VAL A 205 -1.43 -4.13 19.39
C VAL A 205 -1.20 -2.64 19.71
N ALA A 206 -0.87 -2.29 20.94
CA ALA A 206 -0.59 -0.91 21.34
C ALA A 206 0.61 -0.32 20.57
N LEU A 207 1.67 -1.10 20.38
CA LEU A 207 2.83 -0.71 19.56
C LEU A 207 2.40 -0.41 18.12
N PHE A 208 1.62 -1.29 17.49
CA PHE A 208 1.17 -1.08 16.12
C PHE A 208 0.20 0.09 15.97
N LEU A 209 -0.72 0.29 16.92
CA LEU A 209 -1.58 1.48 16.96
C LEU A 209 -0.74 2.76 17.15
N PHE A 210 0.31 2.71 17.99
CA PHE A 210 1.26 3.80 18.13
C PHE A 210 2.01 4.08 16.82
N MET A 211 2.48 3.05 16.12
CA MET A 211 3.14 3.18 14.81
C MET A 211 2.21 3.79 13.76
N ALA A 212 0.95 3.35 13.72
CA ALA A 212 -0.09 3.89 12.85
C ALA A 212 -0.33 5.38 13.13
N GLY A 213 -0.58 5.75 14.38
CA GLY A 213 -0.88 7.12 14.78
C GLY A 213 0.30 8.08 14.59
N SER A 214 1.50 7.67 15.00
CA SER A 214 2.71 8.48 14.81
C SER A 214 3.10 8.61 13.33
N GLY A 215 2.94 7.55 12.53
CA GLY A 215 3.16 7.57 11.09
C GLY A 215 2.18 8.51 10.36
N LEU A 216 0.89 8.42 10.67
CA LEU A 216 -0.14 9.32 10.10
C LEU A 216 0.16 10.79 10.39
N ARG A 217 0.60 11.10 11.61
CA ARG A 217 1.02 12.45 12.00
C ARG A 217 2.20 12.94 11.14
N LEU A 218 3.20 12.11 10.90
CA LEU A 218 4.37 12.45 10.07
C LEU A 218 3.97 12.65 8.60
N ILE A 219 3.12 11.77 8.06
CA ILE A 219 2.60 11.86 6.69
C ILE A 219 1.80 13.15 6.49
N TRP A 220 0.90 13.48 7.42
CA TRP A 220 0.09 14.69 7.33
C TRP A 220 0.97 15.96 7.29
N HIS A 221 1.99 16.00 8.14
CA HIS A 221 2.91 17.13 8.21
C HIS A 221 3.76 17.27 6.96
N TRP A 222 4.42 16.20 6.49
CA TRP A 222 5.34 16.30 5.35
C TRP A 222 4.65 16.29 3.99
N SER A 223 3.44 15.75 3.86
CA SER A 223 2.68 15.83 2.59
C SER A 223 2.30 17.26 2.20
N ALA A 224 2.33 18.20 3.15
CA ALA A 224 2.02 19.62 2.88
C ALA A 224 3.04 20.27 1.94
N ALA A 225 4.32 19.93 2.05
CA ALA A 225 5.38 20.49 1.22
C ALA A 225 5.77 19.56 0.06
N ARG A 226 6.44 20.12 -0.96
CA ARG A 226 7.08 19.33 -2.03
C ARG A 226 8.27 18.55 -1.48
N GLN A 227 8.46 17.34 -2.00
CA GLN A 227 9.45 16.39 -1.49
C GLN A 227 10.32 15.83 -2.61
N ASP A 228 11.52 15.38 -2.26
CA ASP A 228 12.33 14.57 -3.15
C ASP A 228 11.69 13.18 -3.35
N PHE A 229 12.25 12.40 -4.28
CA PHE A 229 11.75 11.06 -4.59
C PHE A 229 11.77 10.13 -3.37
N TYR A 230 12.87 10.10 -2.61
CA TYR A 230 13.04 9.18 -1.48
C TYR A 230 12.05 9.47 -0.35
N ARG A 231 11.82 10.74 -0.04
CA ARG A 231 10.82 11.17 0.93
C ARG A 231 9.42 10.88 0.40
N THR A 232 9.14 11.13 -0.88
CA THR A 232 7.84 10.80 -1.49
C THR A 232 7.55 9.32 -1.36
N PHE A 233 8.50 8.46 -1.71
CA PHE A 233 8.36 7.01 -1.55
C PHE A 233 8.13 6.62 -0.09
N GLN A 234 8.92 7.15 0.85
CA GLN A 234 8.77 6.85 2.27
C GLN A 234 7.38 7.20 2.80
N LEU A 235 6.84 8.36 2.39
CA LEU A 235 5.50 8.80 2.77
C LEU A 235 4.41 7.94 2.13
N ALA A 236 4.54 7.61 0.85
CA ALA A 236 3.61 6.73 0.14
C ALA A 236 3.57 5.33 0.78
N ALA A 237 4.74 4.74 1.03
CA ALA A 237 4.85 3.46 1.72
C ALA A 237 4.25 3.51 3.13
N GLY A 238 4.53 4.57 3.89
CA GLY A 238 3.94 4.76 5.22
C GLY A 238 2.41 4.91 5.18
N ALA A 239 1.87 5.59 4.17
CA ALA A 239 0.43 5.77 4.00
C ALA A 239 -0.26 4.46 3.61
N PHE A 240 0.36 3.67 2.74
CA PHE A 240 -0.08 2.30 2.45
C PHE A 240 -0.07 1.45 3.72
N LEU A 241 1.04 1.45 4.47
CA LEU A 241 1.23 0.63 5.66
C LEU A 241 0.24 0.99 6.78
N PHE A 242 -0.14 2.26 6.91
CA PHE A 242 -1.20 2.68 7.82
C PHE A 242 -2.51 1.94 7.53
N VAL A 243 -2.98 1.97 6.27
CA VAL A 243 -4.24 1.30 5.89
C VAL A 243 -4.09 -0.21 5.92
N PHE A 244 -2.95 -0.74 5.44
CA PHE A 244 -2.65 -2.17 5.52
C PHE A 244 -2.73 -2.67 6.97
N LEU A 245 -2.12 -1.96 7.92
CA LEU A 245 -2.11 -2.37 9.32
C LEU A 245 -3.52 -2.37 9.92
N MET A 246 -4.34 -1.34 9.64
CA MET A 246 -5.73 -1.31 10.08
C MET A 246 -6.56 -2.44 9.44
N SER A 247 -6.37 -2.66 8.13
CA SER A 247 -7.02 -3.75 7.37
C SER A 247 -6.65 -5.12 7.91
N HIS A 248 -5.35 -5.36 8.10
CA HIS A 248 -4.82 -6.63 8.56
C HIS A 248 -5.24 -6.96 9.99
N MET A 249 -5.16 -5.98 10.91
CA MET A 249 -5.64 -6.16 12.28
C MET A 249 -7.15 -6.37 12.33
N THR A 250 -7.93 -5.68 11.48
CA THR A 250 -9.37 -5.92 11.37
C THR A 250 -9.65 -7.34 10.88
N ALA A 251 -8.94 -7.80 9.85
CA ALA A 251 -9.11 -9.16 9.32
C ALA A 251 -8.78 -10.25 10.35
N VAL A 252 -7.71 -10.07 11.12
CA VAL A 252 -7.23 -11.07 12.11
C VAL A 252 -8.05 -11.03 13.40
N PHE A 253 -8.23 -9.86 14.02
CA PHE A 253 -8.86 -9.76 15.33
C PHE A 253 -10.38 -9.66 15.26
N ILE A 254 -10.91 -8.91 14.29
CA ILE A 254 -12.34 -8.64 14.21
C ILE A 254 -13.03 -9.67 13.33
N LEU A 255 -12.64 -9.78 12.06
CA LEU A 255 -13.28 -10.72 11.14
C LEU A 255 -13.06 -12.18 11.56
N ALA A 256 -11.80 -12.62 11.65
CA ALA A 256 -11.54 -14.04 11.89
C ALA A 256 -11.89 -14.48 13.32
N ARG A 257 -11.32 -13.82 14.34
CA ARG A 257 -11.49 -14.27 15.74
C ARG A 257 -12.83 -13.91 16.36
N THR A 258 -13.33 -12.70 16.12
CA THR A 258 -14.55 -12.22 16.81
C THR A 258 -15.81 -12.53 16.01
N TYR A 259 -15.79 -12.33 14.70
CA TYR A 259 -16.98 -12.44 13.85
C TYR A 259 -17.19 -13.86 13.30
N LEU A 260 -16.13 -14.53 12.86
CA LEU A 260 -16.19 -15.90 12.32
C LEU A 260 -15.87 -16.99 13.35
N ASP A 261 -15.38 -16.62 14.54
CA ASP A 261 -14.96 -17.53 15.60
C ASP A 261 -13.93 -18.59 15.14
N ILE A 262 -12.95 -18.16 14.34
CA ILE A 262 -11.86 -19.02 13.85
C ILE A 262 -10.49 -18.49 14.28
N THR A 263 -9.54 -19.42 14.44
CA THR A 263 -8.12 -19.08 14.62
C THR A 263 -7.47 -18.91 13.25
N PRO A 264 -6.89 -17.72 12.93
CA PRO A 264 -6.19 -17.51 11.67
C PRO A 264 -4.99 -18.44 11.51
N ASP A 265 -5.03 -19.26 10.47
CA ASP A 265 -3.97 -20.19 10.08
C ASP A 265 -3.52 -19.94 8.63
N TRP A 266 -2.70 -20.85 8.09
CA TRP A 266 -2.25 -20.77 6.70
C TRP A 266 -3.43 -20.83 5.71
N ILE A 267 -4.40 -21.71 5.94
CA ILE A 267 -5.55 -21.91 5.05
C ILE A 267 -6.37 -20.63 4.97
N TRP A 268 -6.64 -19.98 6.10
CA TRP A 268 -7.27 -18.67 6.16
C TRP A 268 -6.47 -17.62 5.38
N ALA A 269 -5.16 -17.53 5.62
CA ALA A 269 -4.29 -16.54 4.97
C ALA A 269 -4.21 -16.73 3.43
N THR A 270 -4.39 -17.96 2.93
CA THR A 270 -4.33 -18.28 1.49
C THR A 270 -5.67 -18.31 0.78
N GLY A 271 -6.77 -17.89 1.42
CA GLY A 271 -8.09 -17.86 0.77
C GLY A 271 -8.82 -19.21 0.74
N GLY A 272 -8.50 -20.12 1.65
CA GLY A 272 -9.18 -21.40 1.78
C GLY A 272 -9.00 -22.33 0.57
N LYS A 273 -10.05 -23.09 0.25
CA LYS A 273 -10.04 -24.05 -0.87
C LYS A 273 -9.92 -23.39 -2.24
N ALA A 274 -10.52 -22.20 -2.41
CA ALA A 274 -10.51 -21.49 -3.68
C ALA A 274 -9.15 -20.81 -3.96
N GLY A 275 -8.35 -20.60 -2.92
CA GLY A 275 -7.07 -19.92 -3.02
C GLY A 275 -7.23 -18.42 -3.28
N ILE A 276 -6.10 -17.74 -3.46
CA ILE A 276 -6.07 -16.30 -3.80
C ILE A 276 -6.42 -16.03 -5.26
N ILE A 277 -6.04 -16.93 -6.17
CA ILE A 277 -6.08 -16.65 -7.61
C ILE A 277 -7.50 -16.76 -8.18
N HIS A 278 -8.24 -17.81 -7.80
CA HIS A 278 -9.47 -18.19 -8.48
C HIS A 278 -10.74 -17.62 -7.86
N ASP A 279 -10.70 -17.12 -6.63
CA ASP A 279 -11.86 -16.52 -5.98
C ASP A 279 -11.98 -15.02 -6.33
N PRO A 280 -13.17 -14.54 -6.72
CA PRO A 280 -13.37 -13.14 -7.14
C PRO A 280 -13.15 -12.13 -6.02
N TRP A 281 -13.26 -12.54 -4.75
CA TRP A 281 -12.96 -11.69 -3.61
C TRP A 281 -11.50 -11.83 -3.17
N ASN A 282 -10.97 -13.05 -3.05
CA ASN A 282 -9.61 -13.30 -2.56
C ASN A 282 -8.53 -12.73 -3.48
N ILE A 283 -8.79 -12.50 -4.77
CA ILE A 283 -7.79 -11.89 -5.66
C ILE A 283 -7.35 -10.50 -5.19
N ARG A 284 -8.17 -9.81 -4.39
CA ARG A 284 -7.80 -8.55 -3.70
C ARG A 284 -6.55 -8.72 -2.83
N LEU A 285 -6.36 -9.91 -2.25
CA LEU A 285 -5.26 -10.24 -1.35
C LEU A 285 -3.91 -10.30 -2.07
N LEU A 286 -3.87 -10.50 -3.39
CA LEU A 286 -2.61 -10.65 -4.12
C LEU A 286 -1.81 -9.34 -4.20
N PRO A 287 -2.33 -8.23 -4.79
CA PRO A 287 -1.63 -6.95 -4.75
C PRO A 287 -1.53 -6.40 -3.31
N TYR A 288 -2.50 -6.71 -2.45
CA TYR A 288 -2.50 -6.34 -1.04
C TYR A 288 -1.28 -6.91 -0.29
N TYR A 289 -1.08 -8.23 -0.31
CA TYR A 289 0.04 -8.87 0.37
C TYR A 289 1.37 -8.53 -0.30
N LEU A 290 1.45 -8.53 -1.63
CA LEU A 290 2.68 -8.22 -2.36
C LEU A 290 3.22 -6.85 -1.95
N LEU A 291 2.34 -5.84 -2.01
CA LEU A 291 2.72 -4.47 -1.71
C LEU A 291 2.91 -4.25 -0.20
N SER A 292 2.24 -5.01 0.67
CA SER A 292 2.49 -4.93 2.11
C SER A 292 3.91 -5.32 2.50
N VAL A 293 4.42 -6.45 1.99
CA VAL A 293 5.79 -6.90 2.26
C VAL A 293 6.78 -5.94 1.62
N PHE A 294 6.56 -5.59 0.36
CA PHE A 294 7.43 -4.68 -0.38
C PHE A 294 7.54 -3.29 0.30
N PHE A 295 6.41 -2.67 0.64
CA PHE A 295 6.40 -1.36 1.30
C PHE A 295 6.89 -1.44 2.75
N ALA A 296 6.63 -2.51 3.51
CA ALA A 296 7.14 -2.63 4.88
C ALA A 296 8.67 -2.61 4.90
N LEU A 297 9.30 -3.46 4.09
CA LEU A 297 10.76 -3.57 4.03
C LEU A 297 11.40 -2.34 3.39
N THR A 298 10.81 -1.77 2.33
CA THR A 298 11.36 -0.56 1.69
C THR A 298 11.13 0.69 2.56
N HIS A 299 10.06 0.75 3.35
CA HIS A 299 9.83 1.81 4.33
C HIS A 299 10.90 1.76 5.44
N LEU A 300 11.26 0.57 5.92
CA LEU A 300 12.37 0.37 6.84
C LEU A 300 13.69 0.85 6.20
N ALA A 301 14.00 0.45 4.97
CA ALA A 301 15.18 0.92 4.25
C ALA A 301 15.20 2.45 4.09
N SER A 302 14.04 3.07 3.88
CA SER A 302 13.89 4.53 3.82
C SER A 302 14.18 5.18 5.17
N GLY A 303 13.76 4.57 6.28
CA GLY A 303 14.11 4.97 7.64
C GLY A 303 15.62 4.88 7.89
N THR A 304 16.25 3.76 7.52
CA THR A 304 17.70 3.57 7.61
C THR A 304 18.47 4.61 6.80
N ARG A 305 18.02 4.92 5.58
CA ARG A 305 18.61 5.99 4.75
C ARG A 305 18.59 7.33 5.48
N VAL A 306 17.48 7.67 6.16
CA VAL A 306 17.38 8.91 6.95
C VAL A 306 18.39 8.93 8.10
N VAL A 307 18.61 7.80 8.77
CA VAL A 307 19.60 7.67 9.86
C VAL A 307 21.02 7.82 9.33
N LEU A 308 21.38 7.15 8.23
CA LEU A 308 22.70 7.22 7.62
C LEU A 308 23.07 8.64 7.21
N LEU A 309 22.14 9.34 6.55
CA LEU A 309 22.34 10.75 6.16
C LEU A 309 22.51 11.65 7.37
N HIS A 310 21.78 11.39 8.47
CA HIS A 310 21.93 12.14 9.71
C HIS A 310 23.29 11.91 10.38
N GLN A 311 23.88 10.72 10.22
CA GLN A 311 25.22 10.38 10.71
C GLN A 311 26.34 10.91 9.80
N GLY A 312 26.02 11.67 8.75
CA GLY A 312 27.02 12.23 7.82
C GLY A 312 27.51 11.23 6.76
N THR A 313 26.81 10.11 6.56
CA THR A 313 27.12 9.17 5.48
C THR A 313 26.91 9.85 4.12
N GLU A 314 27.79 9.56 3.17
CA GLU A 314 27.74 10.13 1.82
C GLU A 314 26.40 9.77 1.11
N PRO A 315 25.72 10.73 0.46
CA PRO A 315 24.40 10.49 -0.13
C PRO A 315 24.34 9.37 -1.19
N SER A 316 25.35 9.23 -2.04
CA SER A 316 25.40 8.19 -3.07
C SER A 316 25.45 6.79 -2.46
N PHE A 317 26.20 6.60 -1.37
CA PHE A 317 26.22 5.35 -0.62
C PHE A 317 24.86 5.05 0.01
N ALA A 318 24.27 6.01 0.72
CA ALA A 318 22.96 5.85 1.34
C ALA A 318 21.85 5.54 0.29
N ASN A 319 21.93 6.17 -0.89
CA ASN A 319 21.04 5.91 -2.02
C ASN A 319 21.24 4.51 -2.60
N ARG A 320 22.50 4.06 -2.77
CA ARG A 320 22.81 2.73 -3.28
C ARG A 320 22.30 1.64 -2.35
N LEU A 321 22.51 1.80 -1.04
CA LEU A 321 21.99 0.87 -0.04
C LEU A 321 20.46 0.82 -0.06
N TRP A 322 19.81 1.97 -0.21
CA TRP A 322 18.35 2.03 -0.37
C TRP A 322 17.88 1.26 -1.60
N ILE A 323 18.52 1.47 -2.77
CA ILE A 323 18.16 0.77 -4.02
C ILE A 323 18.32 -0.75 -3.86
N ILE A 324 19.45 -1.22 -3.32
CA ILE A 324 19.69 -2.64 -3.07
C ILE A 324 18.61 -3.20 -2.14
N SER A 325 18.31 -2.49 -1.05
CA SER A 325 17.27 -2.90 -0.09
C SER A 325 15.89 -2.97 -0.75
N THR A 326 15.54 -2.04 -1.63
CA THR A 326 14.28 -2.04 -2.40
C THR A 326 14.19 -3.27 -3.32
N VAL A 327 15.27 -3.62 -4.02
CA VAL A 327 15.32 -4.82 -4.88
C VAL A 327 15.17 -6.11 -4.05
N VAL A 328 15.88 -6.21 -2.93
CA VAL A 328 15.76 -7.34 -2.00
C VAL A 328 14.34 -7.43 -1.42
N SER A 329 13.73 -6.28 -1.09
CA SER A 329 12.34 -6.22 -0.60
C SER A 329 11.36 -6.78 -1.61
N LEU A 330 11.53 -6.45 -2.90
CA LEU A 330 10.70 -6.98 -3.98
C LEU A 330 10.90 -8.49 -4.16
N ALA A 331 12.13 -8.98 -4.08
CA ALA A 331 12.42 -10.41 -4.17
C ALA A 331 11.76 -11.19 -3.02
N ILE A 332 11.88 -10.71 -1.78
CA ILE A 332 11.22 -11.32 -0.61
C ILE A 332 9.69 -11.31 -0.78
N ALA A 333 9.13 -10.19 -1.20
CA ALA A 333 7.69 -10.08 -1.45
C ALA A 333 7.23 -11.07 -2.53
N ALA A 334 7.95 -11.21 -3.64
CA ALA A 334 7.63 -12.17 -4.69
C ALA A 334 7.71 -13.63 -4.21
N ILE A 335 8.71 -13.97 -3.41
CA ILE A 335 8.89 -15.30 -2.81
C ILE A 335 7.73 -15.65 -1.88
N ILE A 336 7.36 -14.73 -0.99
CA ILE A 336 6.22 -14.93 -0.08
C ILE A 336 4.93 -15.07 -0.89
N ILE A 337 4.71 -14.24 -1.91
CA ILE A 337 3.50 -14.32 -2.73
C ILE A 337 3.43 -15.63 -3.51
N ALA A 338 4.55 -16.12 -4.06
CA ALA A 338 4.61 -17.44 -4.67
C ALA A 338 4.16 -18.53 -3.68
N ALA A 339 4.63 -18.45 -2.42
CA ALA A 339 4.19 -19.36 -1.37
C ALA A 339 2.68 -19.30 -1.14
N VAL A 340 2.14 -18.09 -0.95
CA VAL A 340 0.72 -17.88 -0.64
C VAL A 340 -0.18 -18.27 -1.82
N THR A 341 0.30 -18.15 -3.07
CA THR A 341 -0.44 -18.60 -4.27
C THR A 341 -0.29 -20.09 -4.57
N GLY A 342 0.47 -20.84 -3.78
CA GLY A 342 0.50 -22.30 -3.84
C GLY A 342 1.82 -22.92 -4.32
N VAL A 343 2.85 -22.13 -4.64
CA VAL A 343 4.18 -22.66 -4.98
C VAL A 343 4.78 -23.34 -3.75
N ARG A 344 5.36 -24.53 -3.96
CA ARG A 344 6.01 -25.32 -2.91
C ARG A 344 7.41 -25.73 -3.35
N VAL A 345 8.33 -25.79 -2.38
CA VAL A 345 9.66 -26.38 -2.55
C VAL A 345 9.66 -27.73 -1.84
N SER A 346 9.88 -28.81 -2.58
CA SER A 346 10.18 -30.12 -2.00
C SER A 346 11.63 -30.14 -1.53
N ILE A 347 11.85 -30.47 -0.26
CA ILE A 347 13.16 -30.82 0.31
C ILE A 347 13.21 -32.33 0.48
#